data_AF-A0AAP9VYI5-F1
#
_entry.id   AF-A0AAP9VYI5-F1
#
_cell.length_a   1.000
_cell.length_b   1.000
_cell.length_c   1.000
_cell.angle_alpha   90.00
_cell.angle_beta   90.00
_cell.angle_gamma   90.00
#
_symmetry.space_group_name_H-M   'P 1'
#
loop_
_entity.id
_entity.type
_entity.pdbx_description
1 polymer ?
#
loop_
_entity_poly.entity_id
_entity_poly.type
_entity_poly.pdbx_seq_one_letter_code
_entity_poly.pdbx_strand_id
1 'polypeptide(L)'
;MLRLLGWMLLCSQLFTFVHAAPGSNYFNIPDWSGDQESCPSPRDIKGEMGVFSAPAKSEGAEWVGVLVDGVMEAVTNFEKSYFVLTHQGVDKVGFINNCIYVTSGGRYLNMHLDLGSNYKQVMWIGNSLSWKESRDFSSSTILECTDTYRDACSFYLR
;
A
#
# COMPACT_ATOMS: atom_id res chain seq x y z
N MET A 1 -9.61 -2.05 -72.76
CA MET A 1 -10.08 -2.66 -71.50
C MET A 1 -9.44 -1.93 -70.32
N LEU A 2 -9.90 -0.70 -70.06
CA LEU A 2 -9.25 0.26 -69.15
C LEU A 2 -10.21 0.68 -68.02
N ARG A 3 -11.01 -0.27 -67.51
CA ARG A 3 -12.07 -0.01 -66.52
C ARG A 3 -12.05 -0.94 -65.29
N LEU A 4 -11.10 -1.87 -65.20
CA LEU A 4 -11.03 -2.84 -64.10
C LEU A 4 -9.91 -2.58 -63.07
N LEU A 5 -9.00 -1.64 -63.33
CA LEU A 5 -7.90 -1.31 -62.41
C LEU A 5 -8.25 -0.24 -61.36
N GLY A 6 -9.34 0.50 -61.55
CA GLY A 6 -9.72 1.61 -60.66
C GLY A 6 -10.37 1.19 -59.34
N TRP A 7 -10.86 -0.05 -59.22
CA TRP A 7 -11.59 -0.51 -58.03
C TRP A 7 -10.73 -1.25 -57.01
N MET A 8 -9.54 -1.75 -57.40
CA MET A 8 -8.64 -2.43 -56.45
C MET A 8 -7.82 -1.46 -55.57
N LEU A 9 -7.78 -0.17 -55.90
CA LEU A 9 -7.01 0.83 -55.14
C LEU A 9 -7.80 1.52 -54.01
N LEU A 10 -9.13 1.33 -53.97
CA LEU A 10 -10.00 1.97 -52.96
C LEU A 10 -10.21 1.14 -51.69
N CYS A 11 -9.96 -0.18 -51.71
CA CYS A 11 -10.07 -1.03 -50.50
C CYS A 11 -8.78 -1.08 -49.67
N SER A 12 -7.66 -0.60 -50.19
CA SER A 12 -6.35 -0.69 -49.52
C SER A 12 -6.13 0.39 -48.46
N GLN A 13 -7.08 1.33 -48.27
CA GLN A 13 -6.91 2.46 -47.36
C GLN A 13 -7.59 2.31 -45.99
N LEU A 14 -8.20 1.15 -45.71
CA LEU A 14 -8.90 0.91 -44.43
C LEU A 14 -8.06 0.22 -43.34
N PHE A 15 -6.76 0.01 -43.56
CA PHE A 15 -5.86 -0.54 -42.54
C PHE A 15 -4.67 0.39 -42.28
N THR A 16 -4.94 1.67 -42.04
CA THR A 16 -4.05 2.42 -41.16
C THR A 16 -4.44 2.05 -39.74
N PHE A 17 -3.88 0.93 -39.25
CA PHE A 17 -3.71 0.76 -37.83
C PHE A 17 -2.82 1.91 -37.38
N VAL A 18 -3.46 2.99 -36.91
CA VAL A 18 -2.86 3.88 -35.94
C VAL A 18 -2.51 2.96 -34.78
N HIS A 19 -1.31 2.41 -34.82
CA HIS A 19 -0.63 2.01 -33.62
C HIS A 19 -0.46 3.33 -32.88
N ALA A 20 -1.48 3.69 -32.11
CA ALA A 20 -1.22 4.35 -30.85
C ALA A 20 -0.26 3.37 -30.17
N ALA A 21 1.05 3.60 -30.37
CA ALA A 21 2.02 3.19 -29.38
C ALA A 21 1.35 3.62 -28.08
N PRO A 22 1.09 2.71 -27.14
CA PRO A 22 0.63 3.14 -25.84
C PRO A 22 1.74 4.06 -25.35
N GLY A 23 1.51 5.37 -25.54
CA GLY A 23 2.18 6.44 -24.84
C GLY A 23 1.76 6.19 -23.42
N SER A 24 2.51 5.28 -22.83
CA SER A 24 2.26 4.74 -21.53
C SER A 24 2.61 5.92 -20.63
N ASN A 25 1.62 6.78 -20.43
CA ASN A 25 1.47 7.59 -19.23
C ASN A 25 1.22 6.62 -18.05
N TYR A 26 2.03 5.56 -17.95
CA TYR A 26 2.32 4.95 -16.67
C TYR A 26 2.88 6.10 -15.88
N PHE A 27 2.07 6.54 -14.92
CA PHE A 27 2.48 7.28 -13.77
C PHE A 27 4.00 7.27 -13.67
N ASN A 28 4.64 8.44 -13.84
CA ASN A 28 5.98 8.64 -13.31
C ASN A 28 5.84 8.35 -11.81
N ILE A 29 5.99 7.08 -11.44
CA ILE A 29 6.36 6.65 -10.11
C ILE A 29 7.86 6.89 -10.18
N PRO A 30 8.39 7.94 -9.51
CA PRO A 30 9.83 8.11 -9.42
C PRO A 30 10.48 6.76 -9.09
N ASP A 31 11.70 6.56 -9.57
CA ASP A 31 12.51 5.42 -9.14
C ASP A 31 12.88 5.67 -7.66
N TRP A 32 11.95 5.39 -6.75
CA TRP A 32 12.09 5.63 -5.31
C TRP A 32 12.95 4.51 -4.75
N SER A 33 14.22 4.80 -4.51
CA SER A 33 15.19 3.90 -3.86
C SER A 33 14.97 3.71 -2.36
N GLY A 34 13.82 4.12 -1.82
CA GLY A 34 13.44 3.84 -0.44
C GLY A 34 12.93 2.41 -0.30
N ASP A 35 13.15 1.80 0.86
CA ASP A 35 12.62 0.46 1.13
C ASP A 35 11.08 0.53 1.14
N GLN A 36 10.45 -0.20 0.22
CA GLN A 36 9.00 -0.31 0.16
C GLN A 36 8.49 -1.17 1.32
N GLU A 37 7.80 -0.55 2.26
CA GLU A 37 7.19 -1.22 3.39
C GLU A 37 5.69 -1.44 3.26
N SER A 38 5.18 -2.34 4.09
CA SER A 38 3.76 -2.68 4.20
C SER A 38 3.50 -3.29 5.57
N CYS A 39 2.23 -3.30 5.97
CA CYS A 39 1.78 -4.10 7.10
C CYS A 39 2.28 -5.54 7.03
N PRO A 40 2.82 -6.11 8.13
CA PRO A 40 3.30 -7.48 8.14
C PRO A 40 2.16 -8.48 7.92
N SER A 41 2.49 -9.66 7.38
CA SER A 41 1.52 -10.75 7.32
C SER A 41 1.20 -11.22 8.75
N PRO A 42 -0.05 -11.62 9.06
CA PRO A 42 -0.37 -12.22 10.35
C PRO A 42 0.57 -13.35 10.76
N ARG A 43 1.06 -14.14 9.78
CA ARG A 43 1.97 -15.27 10.00
C ARG A 43 3.40 -14.87 10.38
N ASP A 44 3.79 -13.64 10.05
CA ASP A 44 5.13 -13.13 10.32
C ASP A 44 5.21 -12.46 11.70
N ILE A 45 4.06 -12.21 12.34
CA ILE A 45 3.97 -11.60 13.67
C ILE A 45 4.15 -12.67 14.74
N LYS A 46 5.14 -12.45 15.61
CA LYS A 46 5.46 -13.32 16.74
C LYS A 46 5.08 -12.61 18.03
N GLY A 47 4.40 -13.31 18.92
CA GLY A 47 4.10 -12.83 20.27
C GLY A 47 5.02 -13.48 21.30
N GLU A 48 5.46 -12.72 22.29
CA GLU A 48 6.10 -13.21 23.51
C GLU A 48 5.63 -12.35 24.71
N MET A 49 5.01 -12.98 25.71
CA MET A 49 4.53 -12.32 26.94
C MET A 49 3.65 -11.07 26.69
N GLY A 50 2.79 -11.11 25.66
CA GLY A 50 1.89 -10.01 25.31
C GLY A 50 2.54 -8.89 24.48
N VAL A 51 3.84 -8.98 24.18
CA VAL A 51 4.51 -8.12 23.20
C VAL A 51 4.56 -8.87 21.87
N PHE A 52 4.16 -8.19 20.79
CA PHE A 52 4.14 -8.74 19.45
C PHE A 52 5.13 -7.98 18.58
N SER A 53 5.92 -8.70 17.79
CA SER A 53 6.82 -8.08 16.83
C SER A 53 6.88 -8.79 15.49
N ALA A 54 7.23 -8.04 14.45
CA ALA A 54 7.53 -8.56 13.12
C ALA A 54 8.65 -7.75 12.48
N PRO A 55 9.52 -8.38 11.67
CA PRO A 55 10.60 -7.67 11.01
C PRO A 55 10.04 -6.64 10.02
N ALA A 56 10.63 -5.45 10.04
CA ALA A 56 10.51 -4.48 8.96
C ALA A 56 11.56 -4.82 7.87
N LYS A 57 11.32 -4.46 6.62
CA LYS A 57 12.33 -4.46 5.55
C LYS A 57 13.32 -3.31 5.73
N SER A 58 12.90 -2.18 6.31
CA SER A 58 13.79 -1.05 6.56
C SER A 58 14.77 -1.32 7.71
N GLU A 59 16.04 -1.02 7.48
CA GLU A 59 17.09 -1.22 8.48
C GLU A 59 16.82 -0.42 9.76
N GLY A 60 16.91 -1.10 10.91
CA GLY A 60 16.70 -0.48 12.22
C GLY A 60 15.23 -0.20 12.56
N ALA A 61 14.28 -0.65 11.74
CA ALA A 61 12.85 -0.59 12.03
C ALA A 61 12.29 -1.96 12.45
N GLU A 62 11.23 -1.95 13.25
CA GLU A 62 10.49 -3.15 13.65
C GLU A 62 9.00 -2.84 13.80
N TRP A 63 8.13 -3.77 13.42
CA TRP A 63 6.71 -3.65 13.75
C TRP A 63 6.49 -4.15 15.17
N VAL A 64 5.87 -3.35 16.02
CA VAL A 64 5.64 -3.67 17.43
C VAL A 64 4.19 -3.42 17.83
N GLY A 65 3.61 -4.34 18.60
CA GLY A 65 2.29 -4.19 19.19
C GLY A 65 2.25 -4.80 20.59
N VAL A 66 1.29 -4.38 21.42
CA VAL A 66 1.16 -4.87 22.79
C VAL A 66 -0.29 -5.24 23.08
N LEU A 67 -0.51 -6.41 23.65
CA LEU A 67 -1.75 -6.79 24.30
C LEU A 67 -1.52 -6.88 25.80
N VAL A 68 -2.27 -6.06 26.54
CA VAL A 68 -2.30 -6.11 28.00
C VAL A 68 -2.80 -7.50 28.45
N ASP A 69 -2.31 -7.95 29.60
CA ASP A 69 -2.59 -9.24 30.24
C ASP A 69 -1.75 -10.45 29.77
N GLY A 70 -0.72 -10.22 28.95
CA GLY A 70 0.34 -11.20 28.69
C GLY A 70 -0.12 -12.48 27.97
N VAL A 71 -1.33 -12.48 27.39
CA VAL A 71 -1.90 -13.65 26.74
C VAL A 71 -1.21 -13.89 25.39
N MET A 72 -0.69 -15.11 25.23
CA MET A 72 -0.11 -15.58 23.97
C MET A 72 -1.26 -15.98 23.04
N GLU A 73 -1.60 -15.12 22.10
CA GLU A 73 -2.64 -15.37 21.10
C GLU A 73 -2.03 -15.36 19.71
N ALA A 74 -2.50 -16.26 18.83
CA ALA A 74 -2.09 -16.23 17.44
C ALA A 74 -2.73 -15.02 16.74
N VAL A 75 -1.98 -14.30 15.91
CA VAL A 75 -2.54 -13.26 15.04
C VAL A 75 -3.13 -13.93 13.81
N THR A 76 -4.44 -13.77 13.60
CA THR A 76 -5.17 -14.57 12.60
C THR A 76 -5.46 -13.79 11.33
N ASN A 77 -5.96 -12.56 11.46
CA ASN A 77 -6.46 -11.77 10.33
C ASN A 77 -5.92 -10.35 10.36
N PHE A 78 -5.56 -9.82 9.20
CA PHE A 78 -5.42 -8.39 9.00
C PHE A 78 -6.80 -7.79 8.79
N GLU A 79 -7.13 -6.74 9.54
CA GLU A 79 -8.41 -6.05 9.46
C GLU A 79 -8.29 -4.82 8.56
N LYS A 80 -7.36 -3.92 8.91
CA LYS A 80 -7.16 -2.65 8.22
C LYS A 80 -5.87 -1.97 8.68
N SER A 81 -5.50 -0.90 8.00
CA SER A 81 -4.42 -0.02 8.38
C SER A 81 -4.79 1.44 8.15
N TYR A 82 -4.22 2.34 8.95
CA TYR A 82 -4.40 3.77 8.80
C TYR A 82 -3.11 4.49 8.45
N PHE A 83 -3.22 5.44 7.52
CA PHE A 83 -2.16 6.35 7.12
C PHE A 83 -2.63 7.79 7.28
N VAL A 84 -1.86 8.61 7.99
CA VAL A 84 -2.22 9.99 8.34
C VAL A 84 -1.40 10.95 7.49
N LEU A 85 -2.08 11.69 6.63
CA LEU A 85 -1.46 12.67 5.74
C LEU A 85 -0.97 13.90 6.52
N THR A 86 0.21 14.41 6.13
CA THR A 86 0.79 15.66 6.68
C THR A 86 0.07 16.91 6.19
N HIS A 87 -0.48 16.86 4.96
CA HIS A 87 -1.25 17.93 4.33
C HIS A 87 -2.43 17.35 3.54
N GLN A 88 -3.53 18.11 3.43
CA GLN A 88 -4.71 17.68 2.67
C GLN A 88 -4.42 17.63 1.15
N GLY A 89 -4.62 16.46 0.55
CA GLY A 89 -5.04 16.34 -0.85
C GLY A 89 -3.98 16.30 -1.96
N VAL A 90 -2.69 16.54 -1.71
CA VAL A 90 -1.72 16.64 -2.83
C VAL A 90 -0.54 15.67 -2.71
N ASP A 91 0.06 15.55 -1.54
CA ASP A 91 1.41 15.01 -1.50
C ASP A 91 1.48 13.48 -1.30
N LYS A 92 0.37 12.83 -0.92
CA LYS A 92 0.38 11.40 -0.48
C LYS A 92 1.49 11.12 0.55
N VAL A 93 1.93 12.17 1.25
CA VAL A 93 2.97 12.17 2.28
C VAL A 93 2.32 12.19 3.64
N GLY A 94 2.80 11.34 4.52
CA GLY A 94 2.23 11.19 5.85
C GLY A 94 3.02 10.22 6.69
N PHE A 95 2.32 9.62 7.64
CA PHE A 95 2.87 8.62 8.54
C PHE A 95 1.93 7.43 8.58
N ILE A 96 2.50 6.23 8.56
CA ILE A 96 1.73 5.06 8.96
C ILE A 96 1.39 5.19 10.43
N ASN A 97 0.12 5.06 10.77
CA ASN A 97 -0.30 5.09 12.17
C ASN A 97 -0.16 3.68 12.77
N ASN A 98 -0.88 2.72 12.18
CA ASN A 98 -0.91 1.33 12.65
C ASN A 98 -1.50 0.38 11.61
N CYS A 99 -1.20 -0.90 11.80
CA CYS A 99 -1.84 -2.04 11.16
C CYS A 99 -2.64 -2.79 12.23
N ILE A 100 -3.93 -2.99 11.98
CA ILE A 100 -4.89 -3.57 12.92
C ILE A 100 -5.15 -5.02 12.52
N TYR A 101 -5.04 -5.91 13.50
CA TYR A 101 -5.24 -7.33 13.33
C TYR A 101 -6.24 -7.86 14.34
N VAL A 102 -6.82 -9.02 14.05
CA VAL A 102 -7.60 -9.82 14.98
C VAL A 102 -6.76 -11.01 15.44
N THR A 103 -6.82 -11.29 16.74
CA THR A 103 -6.19 -12.45 17.36
C THR A 103 -7.15 -13.64 17.49
N SER A 104 -6.62 -14.83 17.77
CA SER A 104 -7.41 -16.04 18.04
C SER A 104 -8.38 -15.90 19.22
N GLY A 105 -8.11 -15.01 20.18
CA GLY A 105 -9.01 -14.67 21.28
C GLY A 105 -10.07 -13.61 20.92
N GLY A 106 -10.11 -13.14 19.68
CA GLY A 106 -11.06 -12.14 19.21
C GLY A 106 -10.71 -10.70 19.60
N ARG A 107 -9.49 -10.45 20.07
CA ARG A 107 -9.01 -9.11 20.44
C ARG A 107 -8.40 -8.43 19.22
N TYR A 108 -8.40 -7.10 19.25
CA TYR A 108 -7.66 -6.31 18.26
C TYR A 108 -6.22 -6.08 18.73
N LEU A 109 -5.27 -6.35 17.83
CA LEU A 109 -3.86 -6.03 17.99
C LEU A 109 -3.50 -4.88 17.04
N ASN A 110 -2.99 -3.79 17.59
CA ASN A 110 -2.43 -2.68 16.83
C ASN A 110 -0.92 -2.86 16.74
N MET A 111 -0.40 -3.08 15.53
CA MET A 111 1.02 -3.05 15.23
C MET A 111 1.40 -1.66 14.73
N HIS A 112 2.39 -1.05 15.35
CA HIS A 112 2.98 0.22 14.96
C HIS A 112 4.37 -0.02 14.38
N LEU A 113 4.79 0.79 13.42
CA LEU A 113 6.17 0.73 12.93
C LEU A 113 7.06 1.56 13.87
N ASP A 114 7.92 0.90 14.62
CA ASP A 114 8.97 1.55 15.39
C ASP A 114 10.18 1.82 14.47
N LEU A 115 10.54 3.09 14.33
CA LEU A 115 11.67 3.56 13.54
C LEU A 115 12.91 3.87 14.41
N GLY A 116 12.85 3.56 15.71
CA GLY A 116 13.91 3.89 16.66
C GLY A 116 14.24 5.38 16.69
N SER A 117 15.49 5.73 16.41
CA SER A 117 15.94 7.13 16.39
C SER A 117 15.36 7.96 15.25
N ASN A 118 14.78 7.34 14.22
CA ASN A 118 14.23 7.99 13.03
C ASN A 118 12.70 8.25 13.13
N TYR A 119 12.12 8.31 14.32
CA TYR A 119 10.67 8.44 14.56
C TYR A 119 9.93 9.63 13.89
N LYS A 120 10.65 10.62 13.32
CA LYS A 120 10.05 11.76 12.58
C LYS A 120 10.06 11.60 11.07
N GLN A 121 10.52 10.46 10.57
CA GLN A 121 10.64 10.18 9.15
C GLN A 121 9.26 10.15 8.49
N VAL A 122 9.07 11.00 7.48
CA VAL A 122 7.84 11.00 6.68
C VAL A 122 7.85 9.84 5.70
N MET A 123 6.65 9.42 5.30
CA MET A 123 6.41 8.27 4.43
C MET A 123 5.59 8.69 3.22
N TRP A 124 5.72 7.96 2.13
CA TRP A 124 4.94 8.16 0.91
C TRP A 124 4.08 6.95 0.65
N ILE A 125 2.83 7.14 0.27
CA ILE A 125 1.97 6.02 -0.13
C ILE A 125 2.57 5.30 -1.34
N GLY A 126 2.68 3.98 -1.23
CA GLY A 126 3.13 3.10 -2.31
C GLY A 126 1.97 2.78 -3.26
N ASN A 127 1.11 1.84 -2.88
CA ASN A 127 -0.04 1.46 -3.69
C ASN A 127 -1.27 2.34 -3.43
N SER A 128 -1.33 3.50 -4.09
CA SER A 128 -2.41 4.47 -3.87
C SER A 128 -3.82 4.02 -4.22
N LEU A 129 -4.02 2.88 -4.90
CA LEU A 129 -5.36 2.34 -5.16
C LEU A 129 -5.95 1.60 -3.95
N SER A 130 -5.10 1.08 -3.07
CA SER A 130 -5.53 0.37 -1.86
C SER A 130 -5.82 1.33 -0.70
N TRP A 131 -5.26 2.54 -0.73
CA TRP A 131 -5.51 3.59 0.26
C TRP A 131 -6.68 4.49 -0.13
N LYS A 132 -7.70 4.57 0.73
CA LYS A 132 -8.91 5.37 0.52
C LYS A 132 -9.19 6.24 1.73
N GLU A 133 -9.98 7.29 1.60
CA GLU A 133 -10.44 8.05 2.77
C GLU A 133 -11.09 7.10 3.80
N SER A 134 -10.71 7.25 5.06
CA SER A 134 -11.20 6.40 6.12
C SER A 134 -12.70 6.62 6.34
N ARG A 135 -13.42 5.52 6.53
CA ARG A 135 -14.85 5.55 6.88
C ARG A 135 -15.09 5.72 8.38
N ASP A 136 -14.06 5.48 9.20
CA ASP A 136 -14.15 5.53 10.65
C ASP A 136 -13.91 6.93 11.21
N PHE A 137 -13.30 7.81 10.41
CA PHE A 137 -12.99 9.19 10.79
C PHE A 137 -13.62 10.17 9.80
N SER A 138 -14.16 11.28 10.29
CA SER A 138 -14.70 12.35 9.44
C SER A 138 -13.62 13.24 8.80
N SER A 139 -12.36 12.78 8.73
CA SER A 139 -11.23 13.56 8.22
C SER A 139 -10.71 12.98 6.91
N SER A 140 -10.59 13.82 5.88
CA SER A 140 -9.94 13.46 4.61
C SER A 140 -8.43 13.29 4.72
N THR A 141 -7.83 13.61 5.87
CA THR A 141 -6.40 13.39 6.13
C THR A 141 -6.07 11.97 6.60
N ILE A 142 -7.07 11.17 6.94
CA ILE A 142 -6.86 9.80 7.43
C ILE A 142 -7.31 8.85 6.32
N LEU A 143 -6.35 8.09 5.81
CA LEU A 143 -6.61 7.05 4.83
C LEU A 143 -6.68 5.69 5.51
N GLU A 144 -7.53 4.82 4.99
CA GLU A 144 -7.71 3.43 5.37
C GLU A 144 -7.29 2.53 4.20
N CYS A 145 -6.60 1.44 4.53
CA CYS A 145 -6.39 0.30 3.62
C CYS A 145 -6.91 -0.98 4.29
N THR A 146 -7.81 -1.69 3.62
CA THR A 146 -8.40 -2.97 4.09
C THR A 146 -8.02 -4.13 3.17
N ASP A 147 -7.05 -3.92 2.30
CA ASP A 147 -6.65 -4.91 1.31
C ASP A 147 -5.73 -5.96 1.95
N THR A 148 -6.14 -7.23 1.87
CA THR A 148 -5.42 -8.36 2.48
C THR A 148 -4.29 -8.89 1.62
N TYR A 149 -4.14 -8.41 0.37
CA TYR A 149 -3.03 -8.82 -0.49
C TYR A 149 -1.68 -8.32 0.04
N ARG A 150 -0.63 -9.12 -0.20
CA ARG A 150 0.73 -8.75 0.19
C ARG A 150 1.12 -7.42 -0.45
N ASP A 151 1.74 -6.53 0.33
CA ASP A 151 2.21 -5.21 -0.10
C ASP A 151 1.11 -4.26 -0.62
N ALA A 152 -0.17 -4.59 -0.43
CA ALA A 152 -1.27 -3.72 -0.86
C ALA A 152 -1.36 -2.44 -0.02
N CYS A 153 -1.23 -2.55 1.30
CA CYS A 153 -1.14 -1.40 2.20
C CYS A 153 0.30 -0.89 2.29
N SER A 154 0.93 -0.63 1.13
CA SER A 154 2.34 -0.25 1.07
C SER A 154 2.58 1.25 1.13
N PHE A 155 3.78 1.58 1.61
CA PHE A 155 4.36 2.92 1.69
C PHE A 155 5.88 2.83 1.53
N TYR A 156 6.53 3.96 1.29
CA TYR A 156 7.99 4.08 1.20
C TYR A 156 8.51 4.89 2.39
N LEU A 157 9.61 4.44 2.99
CA LEU A 157 10.40 5.19 3.98
C LEU A 157 11.62 5.80 3.29
N ARG A 158 11.95 7.05 3.64
CA ARG A 158 13.13 7.77 3.13
C ARG A 158 13.82 8.58 4.20
#